data_AF-A0AAU2I4V0-F1
#
_entry.id   AF-A0AAU2I4V0-F1
#
_cell.length_a   1.000
_cell.length_b   1.000
_cell.length_c   1.000
_cell.angle_alpha   90.00
_cell.angle_beta   90.00
_cell.angle_gamma   90.00
#
_symmetry.space_group_name_H-M   'P 1'
#
loop_
_entity.id
_entity.type
_entity.pdbx_description
1 polymer ?
#
loop_
_entity_poly.entity_id
_entity_poly.type
_entity_poly.pdbx_seq_one_letter_code
_entity_poly.pdbx_strand_id
1 'polypeptide(L)'
;MAEFEMDPSVIRPQVEACTNPDSGGKWCYGWYLTGAAATDKYCYSNYAHQTKTHKSSVNIANVTVSSGWVSKGSTSNAHRTTGAAYTCKTYYATK
;
A
#
# COMPACT_ATOMS: atom_id res chain seq x y z
N MET A 1 -25.64 13.91 13.44
CA MET A 1 -24.74 12.89 14.00
C MET A 1 -24.52 11.92 12.85
N ALA A 2 -23.35 11.89 12.23
CA ALA A 2 -23.14 11.05 11.04
C ALA A 2 -22.85 9.62 11.49
N GLU A 3 -23.81 8.74 11.24
CA GLU A 3 -23.71 7.30 11.48
C GLU A 3 -22.91 6.69 10.34
N PHE A 4 -21.80 6.02 10.66
CA PHE A 4 -21.00 5.29 9.68
C PHE A 4 -21.52 3.86 9.61
N GLU A 5 -22.37 3.58 8.61
CA GLU A 5 -22.83 2.23 8.29
C GLU A 5 -21.64 1.42 7.73
N MET A 6 -21.25 0.36 8.43
CA MET A 6 -20.16 -0.52 7.99
C MET A 6 -20.72 -1.64 7.11
N ASP A 7 -20.58 -1.50 5.80
CA ASP A 7 -20.97 -2.53 4.83
C ASP A 7 -19.99 -3.73 4.88
N PRO A 8 -20.43 -4.93 5.26
CA PRO A 8 -19.58 -6.13 5.37
C PRO A 8 -19.08 -6.67 4.02
N SER A 9 -19.58 -6.13 2.89
CA SER A 9 -19.11 -6.48 1.55
C SER A 9 -17.92 -5.65 1.07
N VAL A 10 -17.60 -4.55 1.77
CA VAL A 10 -16.42 -3.72 1.49
C VAL A 10 -15.26 -4.25 2.32
N ILE A 11 -14.42 -5.11 1.74
CA ILE A 11 -13.21 -5.55 2.44
C ILE A 11 -12.24 -4.37 2.58
N ARG A 12 -12.07 -3.87 3.81
CA ARG A 12 -11.14 -2.79 4.18
C ARG A 12 -9.82 -3.37 4.73
N PRO A 13 -8.71 -2.62 4.65
CA PRO A 13 -7.41 -3.05 5.17
C PRO A 13 -7.46 -3.43 6.66
N GLN A 14 -6.99 -4.65 6.97
CA GLN A 14 -6.77 -5.09 8.35
C GLN A 14 -5.57 -4.37 8.98
N VAL A 15 -4.68 -3.80 8.14
CA VAL A 15 -3.64 -2.84 8.54
C VAL A 15 -3.46 -1.85 7.37
N GLU A 16 -4.00 -0.64 7.49
CA GLU A 16 -3.63 0.51 6.65
C GLU A 16 -3.01 1.58 7.55
N ALA A 17 -1.91 2.16 7.08
CA ALA A 17 -1.32 3.33 7.69
C ALA A 17 -0.95 4.33 6.61
N CYS A 18 -1.32 5.59 6.85
CA CYS A 18 -0.80 6.72 6.12
C CYS A 18 0.07 7.56 7.06
N THR A 19 1.29 7.86 6.63
CA THR A 19 2.22 8.71 7.37
C THR A 19 2.84 9.75 6.44
N ASN A 20 3.36 10.82 7.04
CA ASN A 20 4.15 11.84 6.37
C ASN A 20 5.60 11.67 6.83
N PRO A 21 6.45 10.99 6.05
CA PRO A 21 7.86 10.82 6.41
C PRO A 21 8.55 12.16 6.65
N ASP A 22 9.50 12.22 7.58
CA ASP A 22 10.31 13.44 7.82
C ASP A 22 11.10 13.86 6.57
N SER A 23 11.38 12.91 5.67
CA SER A 23 12.03 13.16 4.38
C SER A 23 11.15 13.90 3.37
N GLY A 24 9.86 14.03 3.67
CA GLY A 24 8.82 14.68 2.87
C GLY A 24 7.78 13.71 2.30
N GLY A 25 6.69 14.25 1.75
CA GLY A 25 5.67 13.49 1.04
C GLY A 25 4.61 12.82 1.93
N LYS A 26 3.84 11.92 1.32
CA LYS A 26 2.77 11.14 1.97
C LYS A 26 2.90 9.68 1.54
N TRP A 27 3.10 8.80 2.50
CA TRP A 27 3.21 7.36 2.28
C TRP A 27 2.01 6.65 2.91
N CYS A 28 1.22 5.98 2.08
CA CYS A 28 0.11 5.13 2.50
C CYS A 28 0.41 3.69 2.11
N TYR A 29 0.32 2.77 3.07
CA TYR A 29 0.67 1.38 2.86
C TYR A 29 -0.21 0.49 3.71
N GLY A 30 -0.31 -0.77 3.30
CA GLY A 30 -1.14 -1.71 4.03
C GLY A 30 -1.44 -2.98 3.27
N TRP A 31 -2.40 -3.71 3.82
CA TRP A 31 -3.00 -4.85 3.16
C TRP A 31 -4.43 -5.10 3.61
N TYR A 32 -5.22 -5.70 2.74
CA TYR A 32 -6.55 -6.25 3.02
C TYR A 32 -6.65 -7.67 2.47
N LEU A 33 -7.55 -8.48 3.04
CA LEU A 33 -7.92 -9.74 2.42
C LEU A 33 -8.87 -9.48 1.24
N THR A 34 -8.91 -10.36 0.26
CA THR A 34 -9.81 -10.26 -0.90
C THR A 34 -10.39 -11.62 -1.24
N GLY A 35 -11.46 -11.62 -2.05
CA GLY A 35 -12.16 -12.84 -2.47
C GLY A 35 -13.27 -13.26 -1.50
N ALA A 36 -14.22 -14.07 -1.99
CA ALA A 36 -15.41 -14.48 -1.26
C ALA A 36 -15.12 -15.23 0.05
N ALA A 37 -13.94 -15.85 0.15
CA ALA A 37 -13.49 -16.59 1.34
C ALA A 37 -12.26 -15.95 2.02
N ALA A 38 -11.93 -14.69 1.69
CA ALA A 38 -10.75 -13.99 2.23
C ALA A 38 -9.44 -14.78 2.06
N THR A 39 -9.32 -15.55 0.99
CA THR A 39 -8.17 -16.43 0.68
C THR A 39 -7.01 -15.69 0.05
N ASP A 40 -7.26 -14.50 -0.46
CA ASP A 40 -6.25 -13.65 -1.06
C ASP A 40 -5.92 -12.48 -0.15
N LYS A 41 -4.70 -11.96 -0.23
CA LYS A 41 -4.20 -10.76 0.42
C LYS A 41 -3.70 -9.80 -0.63
N TYR A 42 -4.33 -8.64 -0.69
CA TYR A 42 -3.86 -7.51 -1.48
C TYR A 42 -2.92 -6.66 -0.63
N CYS A 43 -1.65 -6.62 -1.01
CA CYS A 43 -0.60 -5.84 -0.35
C CYS A 43 -0.26 -4.62 -1.22
N TYR A 44 -0.20 -3.42 -0.64
CA TYR A 44 0.07 -2.18 -1.38
C TYR A 44 0.97 -1.21 -0.62
N SER A 45 1.68 -0.39 -1.40
CA SER A 45 2.51 0.72 -0.96
C SER A 45 2.37 1.85 -1.95
N ASN A 46 1.88 3.00 -1.50
CA ASN A 46 1.63 4.19 -2.30
C ASN A 46 2.39 5.35 -1.69
N TYR A 47 3.32 5.94 -2.42
CA TYR A 47 4.11 7.05 -1.94
C TYR A 47 4.05 8.21 -2.91
N ALA A 48 3.66 9.38 -2.41
CA ALA A 48 3.59 10.62 -3.17
C ALA A 48 4.60 11.62 -2.61
N HIS A 49 5.42 12.22 -3.48
CA HIS A 49 6.42 13.20 -3.07
C HIS A 49 6.51 14.36 -4.05
N GLN A 50 6.28 15.58 -3.55
CA GLN A 50 6.17 16.78 -4.39
C GLN A 50 7.53 17.33 -4.86
N THR A 51 8.61 17.07 -4.13
CA THR A 51 9.91 17.73 -4.36
C THR A 51 11.05 16.81 -4.77
N LYS A 52 10.90 15.48 -4.66
CA LYS A 52 11.95 14.48 -4.88
C LYS A 52 11.47 13.33 -5.73
N THR A 53 12.41 12.71 -6.42
CA THR A 53 12.16 11.47 -7.15
C THR A 53 11.97 10.37 -6.11
N HIS A 54 10.97 9.53 -6.30
CA HIS A 54 10.57 8.58 -5.28
C HIS A 54 10.09 7.27 -5.88
N LYS A 55 9.98 6.23 -5.05
CA LYS A 55 9.38 4.95 -5.43
C LYS A 55 8.75 4.28 -4.22
N SER A 56 7.86 3.34 -4.50
CA SER A 56 7.26 2.43 -3.53
C SER A 56 7.51 0.98 -3.97
N SER A 57 7.51 0.08 -3.00
CA SER A 57 7.64 -1.35 -3.28
C SER A 57 6.88 -2.17 -2.25
N VAL A 58 6.46 -3.36 -2.66
CA VAL A 58 5.87 -4.37 -1.78
C VAL A 58 6.65 -5.67 -1.91
N ASN A 59 6.80 -6.41 -0.82
CA ASN A 59 7.30 -7.77 -0.81
C ASN A 59 6.27 -8.67 -0.12
N ILE A 60 5.76 -9.64 -0.86
CA ILE A 60 4.82 -10.64 -0.35
C ILE A 60 5.10 -11.97 -1.06
N ALA A 61 5.01 -13.07 -0.32
CA ALA A 61 5.40 -14.40 -0.79
C ALA A 61 6.83 -14.45 -1.38
N ASN A 62 7.77 -13.74 -0.75
CA ASN A 62 9.16 -13.58 -1.19
C ASN A 62 9.35 -12.94 -2.57
N VAL A 63 8.32 -12.31 -3.14
CA VAL A 63 8.44 -11.57 -4.39
C VAL A 63 8.28 -10.08 -4.17
N THR A 64 9.26 -9.33 -4.66
CA THR A 64 9.27 -7.87 -4.61
C THR A 64 8.67 -7.30 -5.88
N VAL A 65 7.68 -6.41 -5.73
CA VAL A 65 7.12 -5.59 -6.81
C VAL A 65 7.43 -4.13 -6.49
N SER A 66 8.02 -3.42 -7.44
CA SER A 66 8.41 -2.01 -7.31
C SER A 66 7.64 -1.19 -8.32
N SER A 67 7.19 0.00 -7.92
CA SER A 67 6.58 0.99 -8.82
C SER A 67 7.55 1.51 -9.89
N GLY A 68 8.85 1.34 -9.66
CA GLY A 68 9.89 2.10 -10.36
C GLY A 68 10.05 3.51 -9.78
N TRP A 69 11.13 4.20 -10.16
CA TRP A 69 11.35 5.59 -9.76
C TRP A 69 10.43 6.51 -10.56
N VAL A 70 9.61 7.28 -9.87
CA VAL A 70 8.73 8.29 -10.45
C VAL A 70 9.22 9.70 -10.13
N SER A 71 8.95 10.63 -11.02
CA SER A 71 9.31 12.03 -10.87
C SER A 71 8.58 12.70 -9.69
N LYS A 72 9.14 13.81 -9.22
CA LYS A 72 8.49 14.67 -8.23
C LYS A 72 7.11 15.13 -8.72
N GLY A 73 6.16 15.27 -7.80
CA GLY A 73 4.77 15.64 -8.10
C GLY A 73 3.89 14.46 -8.56
N SER A 74 4.50 13.31 -8.86
CA SER A 74 3.76 12.07 -9.15
C SER A 74 3.46 11.28 -7.88
N THR A 75 2.67 10.21 -8.03
CA THR A 75 2.48 9.19 -6.99
C THR A 75 3.00 7.86 -7.50
N SER A 76 3.88 7.24 -6.73
CA SER A 76 4.31 5.86 -6.94
C SER A 76 3.28 4.89 -6.35
N ASN A 77 2.95 3.84 -7.10
CA ASN A 77 2.01 2.80 -6.66
C ASN A 77 2.65 1.42 -6.90
N ALA A 78 2.77 0.62 -5.85
CA ALA A 78 3.22 -0.75 -5.92
C ALA A 78 2.21 -1.63 -5.18
N HIS A 79 1.75 -2.70 -5.84
CA HIS A 79 0.82 -3.63 -5.23
C HIS A 79 1.03 -5.06 -5.74
N ARG A 80 0.58 -6.03 -4.95
CA ARG A 80 0.56 -7.44 -5.32
C ARG A 80 -0.51 -8.18 -4.52
N THR A 81 -1.21 -9.08 -5.20
CA THR A 81 -2.15 -10.03 -4.58
C THR A 81 -1.54 -11.42 -4.53
N THR A 82 -1.67 -12.11 -3.40
CA THR A 82 -1.30 -13.53 -3.26
C THR A 82 -2.05 -14.16 -2.09
N GLY A 83 -1.72 -15.38 -1.65
CA GLY A 83 -2.46 -16.08 -0.59
C GLY A 83 -2.49 -15.34 0.77
N ALA A 84 -3.59 -15.50 1.51
CA ALA A 84 -3.87 -14.84 2.78
C ALA A 84 -2.82 -15.07 3.88
N ALA A 85 -2.13 -16.21 3.84
CA ALA A 85 -1.13 -16.59 4.83
C ALA A 85 0.19 -15.81 4.71
N TYR A 86 0.43 -15.11 3.59
CA TYR A 86 1.71 -14.42 3.38
C TYR A 86 1.79 -13.07 4.09
N THR A 87 2.96 -12.77 4.62
CA THR A 87 3.26 -11.47 5.23
C THR A 87 3.52 -10.41 4.17
N CYS A 88 2.76 -9.31 4.22
CA CYS A 88 2.97 -8.12 3.40
C CYS A 88 4.03 -7.23 4.05
N LYS A 89 5.11 -6.94 3.33
CA LYS A 89 6.10 -5.92 3.70
C LYS A 89 6.04 -4.79 2.68
N THR A 90 6.04 -3.55 3.16
CA THR A 90 5.89 -2.36 2.32
C THR A 90 7.09 -1.46 2.51
N TYR A 91 7.53 -0.82 1.44
CA TYR A 91 8.71 0.02 1.40
C TYR A 91 8.47 1.28 0.57
N TYR A 92 9.23 2.32 0.88
CA TYR A 92 9.35 3.53 0.07
C TYR A 92 10.82 3.98 0.03
N ALA A 93 11.18 4.74 -1.00
CA ALA A 93 12.50 5.37 -1.09
C ALA A 93 12.41 6.72 -1.83
N THR A 94 13.31 7.63 -1.47
CA THR A 94 13.50 8.95 -2.12
C THR A 94 14.95 9.11 -2.56
N LYS A 95 15.19 9.86 -3.64
CA LYS A 95 16.50 10.36 -4.02
C LYS A 95 16.41 11.76 -4.63
#